data_AF-F9WED9-F1
#
_entry.id   AF-F9WED9-F1
#
_cell.length_a   1.000
_cell.length_b   1.000
_cell.length_c   1.000
_cell.angle_alpha   90.00
_cell.angle_beta   90.00
_cell.angle_gamma   90.00
#
_symmetry.space_group_name_H-M   'P 1'
#
loop_
_entity.id
_entity.type
_entity.pdbx_description
1 polymer ?
#
loop_
_entity_poly.entity_id
_entity_poly.type
_entity_poly.pdbx_seq_one_letter_code
_entity_poly.pdbx_strand_id
1 'polypeptide(L)'
;MDSRKDLSHIIIFVGPSGSGKSTLIENMMRIWPDCFAFNVSHTTRRPRKGEIDGKHYHFVSKRKFVEMLREGMFVEYNRSFAETRENVGWCQKSCTNGDGVDNDDDNTVYYGTSKMSLNEIFSKNKIVVMDTDIKGAVNMQKYCDQVNNGSEMGSLGTAGPCGKVTQRYLRLHIIFVKCPTAQMVEERLRSRGTETTTSLQRRLLFNRQCIEWYNANHGFFSITLLNDNLQSCMADLTTYVQREVLSTPSKM
;
A
#
# COMPACT_ATOMS: atom_id res chain seq x y z
N MET A 1 -28.33 11.88 19.13
CA MET A 1 -26.93 11.42 19.03
C MET A 1 -26.88 10.40 17.90
N ASP A 2 -26.65 10.86 16.69
CA ASP A 2 -26.42 9.97 15.55
C ASP A 2 -24.92 9.69 15.51
N SER A 3 -24.49 8.66 16.23
CA SER A 3 -23.08 8.25 16.38
C SER A 3 -22.58 7.48 15.14
N ARG A 4 -23.01 7.88 13.94
CA ARG A 4 -22.42 7.45 12.68
C ARG A 4 -20.99 7.96 12.64
N LYS A 5 -20.10 7.12 13.17
CA LYS A 5 -18.65 7.19 13.02
C LYS A 5 -18.35 7.48 11.54
N ASP A 6 -17.67 8.59 11.27
CA ASP A 6 -17.22 8.95 9.92
C ASP A 6 -16.31 7.82 9.41
N LEU A 7 -16.86 6.92 8.58
CA LEU A 7 -16.18 5.70 8.13
C LEU A 7 -15.50 6.01 6.80
N SER A 8 -14.17 5.95 6.80
CA SER A 8 -13.37 6.07 5.59
C SER A 8 -12.78 4.71 5.21
N HIS A 9 -12.83 4.40 3.92
CA HIS A 9 -12.28 3.15 3.39
C HIS A 9 -10.87 3.38 2.81
N ILE A 10 -10.02 2.37 2.97
CA ILE A 10 -8.71 2.26 2.33
C ILE A 10 -8.65 0.91 1.63
N ILE A 11 -8.32 0.90 0.34
CA ILE A 11 -8.09 -0.32 -0.44
C ILE A 11 -6.60 -0.42 -0.74
N ILE A 12 -5.99 -1.54 -0.35
CA ILE A 12 -4.60 -1.85 -0.63
C ILE A 12 -4.52 -3.06 -1.56
N PHE A 13 -3.89 -2.88 -2.71
CA PHE A 13 -3.53 -3.98 -3.59
C PHE A 13 -2.14 -4.50 -3.21
N VAL A 14 -2.07 -5.80 -2.94
CA VAL A 14 -0.85 -6.52 -2.58
C VAL A 14 -0.67 -7.69 -3.53
N GLY A 15 0.58 -8.06 -3.81
CA GLY A 15 0.87 -9.27 -4.57
C GLY A 15 2.19 -9.19 -5.33
N PRO A 16 2.62 -10.29 -5.97
CA PRO A 16 3.89 -10.36 -6.68
C PRO A 16 4.07 -9.23 -7.70
N SER A 17 5.31 -8.79 -7.90
CA SER A 17 5.66 -7.95 -9.05
C SER A 17 5.32 -8.70 -10.34
N GLY A 18 4.59 -8.06 -11.25
CA GLY A 18 4.10 -8.71 -12.49
C GLY A 18 2.69 -9.33 -12.37
N SER A 19 2.05 -9.30 -11.19
CA SER A 19 0.68 -9.84 -11.03
C SER A 19 -0.42 -8.99 -11.68
N GLY A 20 -0.11 -7.78 -12.15
CA GLY A 20 -1.05 -6.90 -12.87
C GLY A 20 -1.84 -5.92 -11.99
N LYS A 21 -1.41 -5.71 -10.74
CA LYS A 21 -2.02 -4.73 -9.80
C LYS A 21 -2.27 -3.36 -10.43
N SER A 22 -1.24 -2.76 -11.02
CA SER A 22 -1.34 -1.41 -11.60
C SER A 22 -2.41 -1.34 -12.69
N THR A 23 -2.54 -2.38 -13.53
CA THR A 23 -3.60 -2.48 -14.54
C THR A 23 -5.00 -2.56 -13.90
N LEU A 24 -5.17 -3.35 -12.84
CA LEU A 24 -6.45 -3.44 -12.12
C LEU A 24 -6.81 -2.10 -11.46
N ILE A 25 -5.84 -1.46 -10.81
CA ILE A 25 -6.03 -0.13 -10.20
C ILE A 25 -6.41 0.90 -11.26
N GLU A 26 -5.68 0.98 -12.38
CA GLU A 26 -5.98 1.93 -13.45
C GLU A 26 -7.39 1.73 -14.02
N ASN A 27 -7.83 0.48 -14.22
CA ASN A 27 -9.19 0.19 -14.68
C ASN A 27 -10.24 0.54 -13.61
N MET A 28 -10.01 0.19 -12.35
CA MET A 28 -10.90 0.54 -11.23
C MET A 28 -11.08 2.06 -11.10
N MET A 29 -9.98 2.82 -11.19
CA MET A 29 -9.99 4.28 -11.13
C MET A 29 -10.76 4.90 -12.31
N ARG A 30 -10.81 4.24 -13.48
CA ARG A 30 -11.62 4.67 -14.64
C ARG A 30 -13.10 4.36 -14.48
N ILE A 31 -13.44 3.24 -13.84
CA ILE A 31 -14.84 2.86 -13.59
C ILE A 31 -15.48 3.83 -12.59
N TRP A 32 -14.71 4.29 -11.59
CA TRP A 32 -15.20 5.15 -10.51
C TRP A 32 -14.28 6.37 -10.25
N PRO A 33 -14.19 7.32 -11.21
CA PRO A 33 -13.24 8.44 -11.12
C PRO A 33 -13.51 9.39 -9.95
N ASP A 34 -14.77 9.49 -9.51
CA ASP A 34 -15.19 10.41 -8.45
C ASP A 34 -15.13 9.79 -7.05
N CYS A 35 -15.11 8.45 -6.95
CA CYS A 35 -15.14 7.76 -5.67
C CYS A 35 -13.75 7.52 -5.07
N PHE A 36 -12.74 7.27 -5.93
CA PHE A 36 -11.42 6.81 -5.48
C PHE A 36 -10.33 7.85 -5.77
N ALA A 37 -9.28 7.83 -4.94
CA ALA A 37 -8.03 8.54 -5.18
C ALA A 37 -6.85 7.60 -4.94
N PHE A 38 -5.90 7.60 -5.88
CA PHE A 38 -4.65 6.86 -5.71
C PHE A 38 -3.70 7.64 -4.81
N ASN A 39 -3.19 6.99 -3.75
CA ASN A 39 -2.17 7.56 -2.88
C ASN A 39 -0.77 7.22 -3.40
N VAL A 40 0.04 8.26 -3.63
CA VAL A 40 1.43 8.12 -4.07
C VAL A 40 2.36 8.11 -2.86
N SER A 41 2.98 6.97 -2.58
CA SER A 41 3.93 6.82 -1.46
C SER A 41 5.31 7.42 -1.80
N HIS A 42 6.16 7.59 -0.79
CA HIS A 42 7.54 8.06 -0.94
C HIS A 42 8.50 6.88 -1.00
N THR A 43 9.62 7.03 -1.71
CA THR A 43 10.73 6.07 -1.65
C THR A 43 12.08 6.74 -1.83
N THR A 44 13.13 6.16 -1.25
CA THR A 44 14.52 6.54 -1.50
C THR A 44 15.17 5.75 -2.64
N ARG A 45 14.45 4.78 -3.20
CA ARG A 45 14.91 4.03 -4.37
C ARG A 45 15.02 4.97 -5.56
N ARG A 46 15.99 4.76 -6.43
CA ARG A 46 15.99 5.42 -7.74
C ARG A 46 14.79 4.94 -8.59
N PRO A 47 14.14 5.84 -9.36
CA PRO A 47 13.11 5.44 -10.32
C PRO A 47 13.63 4.37 -11.28
N ARG A 48 12.79 3.38 -11.60
CA ARG A 48 13.03 2.47 -12.72
C ARG A 48 12.71 3.20 -14.02
N LYS A 49 13.21 2.69 -15.14
CA LYS A 49 12.87 3.21 -16.47
C LYS A 49 11.34 3.21 -16.65
N GLY A 50 10.77 4.36 -17.01
CA GLY A 50 9.33 4.56 -17.18
C GLY A 50 8.55 4.90 -15.91
N GLU A 51 9.15 4.80 -14.71
CA GLU A 51 8.56 5.36 -13.50
C GLU A 51 8.67 6.90 -13.55
N ILE A 52 7.58 7.55 -13.17
CA ILE A 52 7.40 9.00 -13.18
C ILE A 52 7.21 9.45 -11.72
N ASP A 53 8.00 10.44 -11.30
CA ASP A 53 7.91 11.08 -9.98
C ASP A 53 6.55 11.75 -9.78
N GLY A 54 6.01 11.65 -8.56
CA GLY A 54 4.68 12.15 -8.21
C GLY A 54 3.50 11.35 -8.81
N LYS A 55 3.77 10.34 -9.64
CA LYS A 55 2.75 9.41 -10.16
C LYS A 55 2.90 8.01 -9.56
N HIS A 56 4.12 7.47 -9.59
CA HIS A 56 4.38 6.11 -9.10
C HIS A 56 4.86 6.13 -7.66
N TYR A 57 5.82 7.02 -7.38
CA TYR A 57 6.29 7.36 -6.05
C TYR A 57 6.72 8.84 -6.06
N HIS A 58 6.81 9.43 -4.88
CA HIS A 58 7.68 10.56 -4.64
C HIS A 58 9.10 10.04 -4.37
N PHE A 59 9.99 10.20 -5.34
CA PHE A 59 11.37 9.75 -5.28
C PHE A 59 12.22 10.81 -4.57
N VAL A 60 12.54 10.56 -3.31
CA VAL A 60 13.26 11.51 -2.44
C VAL A 60 14.64 11.00 -2.07
N SER A 61 15.55 11.89 -1.69
CA SER A 61 16.85 11.47 -1.14
C SER A 61 16.68 10.80 0.23
N LYS A 62 17.62 9.91 0.62
CA LYS A 62 17.66 9.33 1.97
C LYS A 62 17.61 10.41 3.03
N ARG A 63 18.44 11.45 2.91
CA ARG A 63 18.44 12.61 3.83
C ARG A 63 17.03 13.21 4.00
N LYS A 64 16.33 13.51 2.89
CA LYS A 64 14.98 14.08 2.95
C LYS A 64 13.97 13.12 3.58
N PHE A 65 14.05 11.83 3.27
CA PHE A 65 13.17 10.83 3.88
C PHE A 65 13.38 10.76 5.40
N VAL A 66 14.63 10.80 5.87
CA VAL A 66 14.97 10.80 7.30
C VAL A 66 14.48 12.07 8.00
N GLU A 67 14.60 13.25 7.37
CA GLU A 67 14.00 14.50 7.88
C GLU A 67 12.49 14.34 8.08
N MET A 68 11.78 13.84 7.06
CA MET A 68 10.34 13.58 7.13
C MET A 68 9.96 12.56 8.22
N LEU A 69 10.80 11.53 8.43
CA LEU A 69 10.63 10.57 9.53
C LEU A 69 10.74 11.26 10.89
N ARG A 70 11.76 12.10 11.10
CA ARG A 70 11.97 12.85 12.35
C ARG A 70 10.83 13.83 12.63
N GLU A 71 10.24 14.38 11.58
CA GLU A 71 9.06 15.26 11.66
C GLU A 71 7.74 14.50 11.89
N GLY A 72 7.75 13.16 11.94
CA GLY A 72 6.54 12.35 12.15
C GLY A 72 5.56 12.40 10.97
N MET A 73 6.06 12.59 9.74
CA MET A 73 5.24 12.83 8.55
C MET A 73 4.62 11.56 7.95
N PHE A 74 5.03 10.37 8.39
CA PHE A 74 4.59 9.09 7.84
C PHE A 74 3.59 8.39 8.77
N VAL A 75 2.51 7.85 8.19
CA VAL A 75 1.58 6.95 8.91
C VAL A 75 2.15 5.54 9.02
N GLU A 76 2.95 5.17 8.03
CA GLU A 76 3.74 3.95 8.01
C GLU A 76 4.98 4.16 7.18
N TYR A 77 6.02 3.40 7.53
CA TYR A 77 7.20 3.28 6.69
C TYR A 77 7.84 1.91 6.88
N ASN A 78 8.66 1.54 5.91
CA ASN A 78 9.42 0.30 5.91
C ASN A 78 10.77 0.51 5.20
N ARG A 79 11.73 -0.37 5.50
CA ARG A 79 13.06 -0.37 4.88
C ARG A 79 13.43 -1.74 4.33
N SER A 80 14.15 -1.73 3.22
CA SER A 80 14.79 -2.90 2.63
C SER A 80 16.31 -2.67 2.59
N PHE A 81 17.07 -3.60 3.14
CA PHE A 81 18.54 -3.58 3.09
C PHE A 81 19.05 -4.12 1.75
N ALA A 82 20.14 -3.56 1.24
CA ALA A 82 20.78 -4.11 0.05
C ALA A 82 21.81 -5.21 0.37
N GLU A 83 21.68 -6.32 -0.37
CA GLU A 83 22.68 -7.22 -0.96
C GLU A 83 23.87 -7.80 -0.17
N THR A 84 24.40 -7.24 0.92
CA THR A 84 25.67 -7.76 1.50
C THR A 84 25.54 -8.83 2.57
N ARG A 85 24.32 -9.25 2.93
CA ARG A 85 24.13 -10.34 3.90
C ARG A 85 23.53 -11.56 3.19
N GLU A 86 24.27 -12.66 3.26
CA GLU A 86 23.90 -14.01 2.77
C GLU A 86 22.56 -14.52 3.32
N ASN A 87 21.96 -13.81 4.28
CA ASN A 87 20.58 -13.95 4.72
C ASN A 87 19.73 -12.77 4.24
N VAL A 88 19.27 -12.84 2.98
CA VAL A 88 18.30 -11.88 2.41
C VAL A 88 16.90 -12.19 2.97
N GLY A 89 16.72 -11.90 4.25
CA GLY A 89 15.44 -11.99 4.94
C GLY A 89 14.67 -10.68 4.87
N TRP A 90 13.34 -10.78 4.83
CA TRP A 90 12.47 -9.69 5.20
C TRP A 90 12.94 -9.17 6.56
N CYS A 91 13.38 -7.90 6.67
CA CYS A 91 13.58 -7.33 8.00
C CYS A 91 12.26 -7.45 8.79
N GLN A 92 12.25 -8.28 9.83
CA GLN A 92 11.08 -8.54 10.68
C GLN A 92 10.92 -7.49 11.79
N LYS A 93 11.88 -6.59 11.96
CA LYS A 93 11.81 -5.55 12.99
C LYS A 93 10.78 -4.50 12.58
N SER A 94 9.76 -4.31 13.42
CA SER A 94 8.91 -3.12 13.35
C SER A 94 9.80 -1.89 13.53
N CYS A 95 9.69 -0.93 12.63
CA CYS A 95 10.41 0.32 12.74
C CYS A 95 9.47 1.34 13.39
N THR A 96 9.81 1.80 14.59
CA THR A 96 9.14 2.92 15.27
C THR A 96 9.93 4.21 15.01
N ASN A 97 9.32 5.39 15.24
CA ASN A 97 9.84 6.70 14.83
C ASN A 97 11.37 6.87 14.94
N GLY A 98 12.07 6.77 13.81
CA GLY A 98 13.51 7.04 13.71
C GLY A 98 14.46 5.89 14.13
N ASP A 99 13.95 4.72 14.53
CA ASP A 99 14.79 3.68 15.14
C ASP A 99 15.87 3.12 14.21
N GLY A 100 17.13 3.41 14.57
CA GLY A 100 18.31 2.89 13.90
C GLY A 100 18.54 3.42 12.49
N VAL A 101 17.81 4.46 12.08
CA VAL A 101 17.92 5.07 10.74
C VAL A 101 19.32 5.64 10.50
N ASP A 102 19.93 6.23 11.53
CA ASP A 102 21.31 6.73 11.47
C ASP A 102 22.36 5.60 11.43
N ASN A 103 21.97 4.36 11.74
CA ASN A 103 22.83 3.16 11.68
C ASN A 103 22.59 2.31 10.42
N ASP A 104 21.65 2.71 9.57
CA ASP A 104 21.32 1.97 8.35
C ASP A 104 22.36 2.26 7.25
N ASP A 105 22.81 1.21 6.58
CA ASP A 105 23.74 1.30 5.43
C ASP A 105 23.22 2.28 4.36
N ASP A 106 24.14 2.89 3.62
CA ASP A 106 23.85 3.81 2.51
C ASP A 106 23.01 3.16 1.41
N ASN A 107 23.07 1.82 1.29
CA ASN A 107 22.24 1.09 0.34
C ASN A 107 20.83 0.76 0.87
N THR A 108 20.48 1.20 2.08
CA THR A 108 19.14 0.99 2.63
C THR A 108 18.12 1.83 1.87
N VAL A 109 17.09 1.16 1.37
CA VAL A 109 15.99 1.78 0.64
C VAL A 109 14.77 1.86 1.55
N TYR A 110 14.18 3.06 1.65
CA TYR A 110 12.98 3.30 2.43
C TYR A 110 11.76 3.46 1.53
N TYR A 111 10.61 3.12 2.08
CA TYR A 111 9.28 3.35 1.53
C TYR A 111 8.39 3.88 2.65
N GLY A 112 7.48 4.82 2.36
CA GLY A 112 6.55 5.29 3.37
C GLY A 112 5.38 6.09 2.83
N THR A 113 4.29 6.07 3.57
CA THR A 113 3.04 6.74 3.22
C THR A 113 2.85 7.99 4.06
N SER A 114 2.74 9.15 3.41
CA SER A 114 2.62 10.45 4.07
C SER A 114 1.24 10.61 4.72
N LYS A 115 1.23 11.11 5.96
CA LYS A 115 0.01 11.48 6.68
C LYS A 115 -0.77 12.58 5.97
N MET A 116 -0.05 13.57 5.43
CA MET A 116 -0.65 14.67 4.68
C MET A 116 -1.39 14.18 3.44
N SER A 117 -0.81 13.20 2.72
CA SER A 117 -1.40 12.66 1.49
C SER A 117 -2.73 11.94 1.78
N LEU A 118 -2.77 11.12 2.83
CA LEU A 118 -4.01 10.46 3.25
C LEU A 118 -5.06 11.47 3.71
N ASN A 119 -4.67 12.44 4.55
CA ASN A 119 -5.58 13.48 5.03
C ASN A 119 -6.19 14.30 3.89
N GLU A 120 -5.40 14.64 2.87
CA GLU A 120 -5.89 15.35 1.69
C GLU A 120 -6.95 14.53 0.94
N ILE A 121 -6.70 13.23 0.71
CA ILE A 121 -7.66 12.35 0.03
C ILE A 121 -8.97 12.26 0.83
N PHE A 122 -8.88 12.04 2.15
CA PHE A 122 -10.07 11.94 2.97
C PHE A 122 -10.83 13.27 3.07
N SER A 123 -10.14 14.42 3.04
CA SER A 123 -10.79 15.74 3.04
C SER A 123 -11.66 15.97 1.79
N LYS A 124 -11.34 15.27 0.70
CA LYS A 124 -12.11 15.27 -0.56
C LYS A 124 -13.22 14.21 -0.57
N ASN A 125 -13.48 13.54 0.56
CA ASN A 125 -14.44 12.45 0.69
C ASN A 125 -14.22 11.30 -0.33
N LYS A 126 -12.96 11.02 -0.66
CA LYS A 126 -12.56 9.94 -1.57
C LYS A 126 -12.03 8.73 -0.81
N ILE A 127 -12.22 7.55 -1.38
CA ILE A 127 -11.68 6.29 -0.89
C ILE A 127 -10.22 6.17 -1.33
N VAL A 128 -9.34 5.87 -0.39
CA VAL A 128 -7.89 5.74 -0.67
C VAL A 128 -7.63 4.42 -1.39
N VAL A 129 -6.81 4.46 -2.44
CA VAL A 129 -6.30 3.27 -3.14
C VAL A 129 -4.77 3.29 -3.10
N MET A 130 -4.17 2.15 -2.75
CA MET A 130 -2.72 2.00 -2.61
C MET A 130 -2.21 0.76 -3.33
N ASP A 131 -1.01 0.84 -3.92
CA ASP A 131 -0.22 -0.29 -4.40
C ASP A 131 1.01 -0.45 -3.50
N THR A 132 1.06 -1.52 -2.71
CA THR A 132 2.18 -1.76 -1.77
C THR A 132 2.49 -3.24 -1.62
N ASP A 133 3.64 -3.54 -1.02
CA ASP A 133 4.00 -4.89 -0.61
C ASP A 133 3.26 -5.34 0.67
N ILE A 134 3.46 -6.60 1.06
CA ILE A 134 2.84 -7.18 2.26
C ILE A 134 3.22 -6.40 3.52
N LYS A 135 4.46 -5.90 3.63
CA LYS A 135 4.90 -5.16 4.82
C LYS A 135 4.18 -3.83 4.96
N GLY A 136 4.04 -3.08 3.87
CA GLY A 136 3.25 -1.85 3.87
C GLY A 136 1.79 -2.12 4.24
N ALA A 137 1.21 -3.23 3.76
CA ALA A 137 -0.15 -3.62 4.14
C ALA A 137 -0.27 -3.98 5.63
N VAL A 138 0.70 -4.71 6.18
CA VAL A 138 0.76 -5.04 7.62
C VAL A 138 0.90 -3.76 8.46
N ASN A 139 1.75 -2.83 8.06
CA ASN A 139 1.92 -1.57 8.77
C ASN A 139 0.67 -0.69 8.69
N MET A 140 0.00 -0.65 7.53
CA MET A 140 -1.27 0.05 7.39
C MET A 140 -2.38 -0.57 8.24
N GLN A 141 -2.42 -1.89 8.39
CA GLN A 141 -3.37 -2.53 9.31
C GLN A 141 -3.14 -2.05 10.74
N LYS A 142 -1.88 -2.05 11.21
CA LYS A 142 -1.53 -1.52 12.54
C LYS A 142 -1.93 -0.06 12.72
N TYR A 143 -1.69 0.78 11.73
CA TYR A 143 -2.11 2.19 11.76
C TYR A 143 -3.64 2.31 11.85
N CYS A 144 -4.38 1.59 11.02
CA CYS A 144 -5.84 1.59 11.07
C CYS A 144 -6.36 1.13 12.44
N ASP A 145 -5.76 0.10 13.03
CA ASP A 145 -6.11 -0.38 14.38
C ASP A 145 -5.80 0.69 15.45
N GLN A 146 -4.66 1.38 15.36
CA GLN A 146 -4.29 2.45 16.28
C GLN A 146 -5.24 3.65 16.22
N VAL A 147 -5.66 4.04 15.01
CA VAL A 147 -6.67 5.09 14.77
C VAL A 147 -8.03 4.67 15.32
N ASN A 148 -8.47 3.44 15.01
CA ASN A 148 -9.77 2.92 15.44
C ASN A 148 -9.88 2.74 16.96
N ASN A 149 -8.77 2.41 17.63
CA ASN A 149 -8.68 2.28 19.08
C ASN A 149 -8.49 3.63 19.81
N GLY A 150 -8.37 4.74 19.09
CA GLY A 150 -8.18 6.09 19.66
C GLY A 150 -6.78 6.35 20.23
N SER A 151 -5.83 5.43 20.04
CA SER A 151 -4.44 5.57 20.49
C SER A 151 -3.62 6.55 19.63
N GLU A 152 -4.05 6.80 18.40
CA GLU A 152 -3.48 7.84 17.53
C GLU A 152 -4.40 9.06 17.48
N MET A 153 -4.47 9.79 18.61
CA MET A 153 -5.14 11.08 18.71
C MET A 153 -4.31 12.16 18.01
N GLY A 154 -4.44 12.28 16.69
CA GLY A 154 -3.82 13.37 15.95
C GLY A 154 -4.12 13.37 14.45
N SER A 155 -4.97 14.31 14.03
CA SER A 155 -5.07 14.91 12.68
C SER A 155 -5.96 14.29 11.58
N LEU A 156 -6.69 13.19 11.79
CA LEU A 156 -7.65 12.71 10.78
C LEU A 156 -9.06 13.29 10.89
N GLY A 157 -9.36 14.05 11.94
CA GLY A 157 -10.63 14.75 12.12
C GLY A 157 -10.55 16.18 11.61
N THR A 158 -11.55 16.61 10.82
CA THR A 158 -11.75 18.03 10.53
C THR A 158 -12.34 18.72 11.78
N ALA A 159 -11.80 19.88 12.14
CA ALA A 159 -12.45 20.71 13.16
C ALA A 159 -13.77 21.22 12.57
N GLY A 160 -14.90 20.72 13.07
CA GLY A 160 -16.19 21.30 12.74
C GLY A 160 -16.29 22.75 13.24
N PRO A 161 -17.29 23.54 12.77
CA PRO A 161 -17.46 24.96 13.13
C PRO A 161 -17.56 25.24 14.65
N CYS A 162 -17.74 24.19 15.46
CA CYS A 162 -17.95 24.23 16.91
C CYS A 162 -16.77 23.58 17.69
N GLY A 163 -15.62 23.33 17.06
CA GLY A 163 -14.42 22.76 17.73
C GLY A 163 -14.54 21.28 18.16
N LYS A 164 -15.59 20.57 17.74
CA LYS A 164 -15.73 19.13 18.00
C LYS A 164 -14.93 18.34 16.97
N VAL A 165 -13.88 17.64 17.41
CA VAL A 165 -13.16 16.65 16.62
C VAL A 165 -14.03 15.40 16.52
N THR A 166 -14.57 15.10 15.34
CA THR A 166 -15.28 13.83 15.11
C THR A 166 -14.27 12.72 14.87
N GLN A 167 -14.33 11.65 15.66
CA GLN A 167 -13.48 10.48 15.49
C GLN A 167 -13.82 9.78 14.16
N ARG A 168 -12.82 9.65 13.28
CA ARG A 168 -12.89 8.92 12.01
C ARG A 168 -12.49 7.47 12.22
N TYR A 169 -13.24 6.54 11.64
CA TYR A 169 -12.92 5.12 11.64
C TYR A 169 -12.42 4.72 10.27
N LEU A 170 -11.39 3.88 10.25
CA LEU A 170 -10.75 3.41 9.03
C LEU A 170 -11.11 1.95 8.80
N ARG A 171 -11.76 1.65 7.66
CA ARG A 171 -11.98 0.28 7.19
C ARG A 171 -10.96 -0.06 6.12
N LEU A 172 -10.09 -1.01 6.43
CA LEU A 172 -9.04 -1.47 5.54
C LEU A 172 -9.48 -2.70 4.74
N HIS A 173 -9.31 -2.63 3.42
CA HIS A 173 -9.55 -3.73 2.49
C HIS A 173 -8.22 -4.11 1.84
N ILE A 174 -7.74 -5.33 2.09
CA ILE A 174 -6.47 -5.82 1.56
C ILE A 174 -6.76 -6.85 0.47
N ILE A 175 -6.49 -6.48 -0.77
CA ILE A 175 -6.76 -7.28 -1.97
C ILE A 175 -5.47 -7.94 -2.42
N PHE A 176 -5.39 -9.27 -2.37
CA PHE A 176 -4.25 -10.00 -2.91
C PHE A 176 -4.45 -10.30 -4.40
N VAL A 177 -3.53 -9.88 -5.25
CA VAL A 177 -3.56 -10.14 -6.70
C VAL A 177 -2.54 -11.20 -7.04
N LYS A 178 -3.02 -12.38 -7.42
CA LYS A 178 -2.23 -13.54 -7.82
C LYS A 178 -2.10 -13.63 -9.33
N CYS A 179 -0.93 -14.03 -9.81
CA CYS A 179 -0.74 -14.49 -11.18
C CYS A 179 -0.76 -16.04 -11.19
N PRO A 180 -1.28 -16.69 -12.24
CA PRO A 180 -1.53 -18.13 -12.21
C PRO A 180 -0.27 -18.97 -12.03
N THR A 181 0.82 -18.60 -12.70
CA THR A 181 2.08 -19.35 -12.65
C THR A 181 3.29 -18.42 -12.47
N ALA A 182 4.37 -18.96 -11.89
CA ALA A 182 5.64 -18.25 -11.77
C ALA A 182 6.24 -17.92 -13.15
N GLN A 183 6.01 -18.78 -14.16
CA GLN A 183 6.46 -18.56 -15.54
C GLN A 183 5.80 -17.32 -16.16
N MET A 184 4.48 -17.17 -16.01
CA MET A 184 3.78 -15.97 -16.49
C MET A 184 4.28 -14.69 -15.82
N VAL A 185 4.64 -14.78 -14.53
CA VAL A 185 5.25 -13.66 -13.81
C VAL A 185 6.61 -13.31 -14.41
N GLU A 186 7.46 -14.30 -14.67
CA GLU A 186 8.76 -14.08 -15.29
C GLU A 186 8.63 -13.47 -16.69
N GLU A 187 7.76 -14.01 -17.54
CA GLU A 187 7.47 -13.49 -18.88
C GLU A 187 7.02 -12.03 -18.84
N ARG A 188 6.09 -11.69 -17.93
CA ARG A 188 5.61 -10.31 -17.73
C ARG A 188 6.67 -9.36 -17.17
N LEU A 189 7.67 -9.88 -16.45
CA LEU A 189 8.81 -9.08 -15.99
C LEU A 189 9.81 -8.86 -17.12
N ARG A 190 10.12 -9.90 -17.90
CA ARG A 190 11.04 -9.83 -19.05
C ARG A 190 10.50 -8.97 -20.19
N SER A 191 9.20 -9.02 -20.47
CA SER A 191 8.56 -8.24 -21.55
C SER A 191 8.70 -6.72 -21.38
N ARG A 192 9.04 -6.25 -20.17
CA ARG A 192 9.32 -4.84 -19.89
C ARG A 192 10.62 -4.35 -20.57
N GLY A 193 11.50 -5.27 -20.97
CA GLY A 193 12.73 -4.97 -21.71
C GLY A 193 13.80 -4.21 -20.91
N THR A 194 13.66 -4.13 -19.58
CA THR A 194 14.53 -3.32 -18.70
C THR A 194 15.18 -4.12 -17.58
N GLU A 195 14.88 -5.41 -17.48
CA GLU A 195 15.41 -6.24 -16.41
C GLU A 195 16.81 -6.76 -16.76
N THR A 196 17.73 -6.56 -15.83
CA THR A 196 19.00 -7.29 -15.81
C THR A 196 18.77 -8.68 -15.22
N THR A 197 19.67 -9.64 -15.47
CA THR A 197 19.58 -10.97 -14.86
C THR A 197 19.49 -10.90 -13.34
N THR A 198 20.30 -10.04 -12.71
CA THR A 198 20.31 -9.83 -11.26
C THR A 198 19.00 -9.23 -10.76
N SER A 199 18.49 -8.17 -11.41
CA SER A 199 17.23 -7.54 -10.99
C SER A 199 16.03 -8.48 -11.15
N LEU A 200 16.02 -9.30 -12.20
CA LEU A 200 14.98 -10.30 -12.42
C LEU A 200 14.99 -11.39 -11.35
N GLN A 201 16.15 -12.01 -11.08
CA GLN A 201 16.30 -13.02 -10.03
C GLN A 201 15.81 -12.50 -8.68
N ARG A 202 16.13 -11.25 -8.36
CA ARG A 202 15.70 -10.59 -7.12
C ARG A 202 14.18 -10.44 -7.05
N ARG A 203 13.54 -10.01 -8.13
CA ARG A 203 12.08 -9.92 -8.20
C ARG A 203 11.41 -11.28 -8.07
N LEU A 204 11.96 -12.31 -8.71
CA LEU A 204 11.44 -13.68 -8.60
C LEU A 204 11.56 -14.22 -7.17
N LEU A 205 12.67 -13.93 -6.48
CA LEU A 205 12.84 -14.27 -5.06
C LEU A 205 11.78 -13.57 -4.18
N PHE A 206 11.60 -12.25 -4.32
CA PHE A 206 10.58 -11.53 -3.56
C PHE A 206 9.15 -11.99 -3.91
N ASN A 207 8.90 -12.35 -5.17
CA ASN A 207 7.63 -12.90 -5.61
C ASN A 207 7.35 -14.25 -4.94
N ARG A 208 8.37 -15.11 -4.85
CA ARG A 208 8.27 -16.39 -4.14
C ARG A 208 7.96 -16.18 -2.66
N GLN A 209 8.71 -15.32 -1.97
CA GLN A 209 8.46 -14.97 -0.57
C GLN A 209 7.05 -14.38 -0.35
N CYS A 210 6.58 -13.57 -1.30
CA CYS A 210 5.23 -13.00 -1.27
C CYS A 210 4.15 -14.10 -1.34
N ILE A 211 4.32 -15.12 -2.19
CA ILE A 211 3.41 -16.26 -2.29
C ILE A 211 3.50 -17.16 -1.05
N GLU A 212 4.69 -17.42 -0.53
CA GLU A 212 4.89 -18.19 0.69
C GLU A 212 4.19 -17.52 1.88
N TRP A 213 4.35 -16.20 2.04
CA TRP A 213 3.66 -15.44 3.07
C TRP A 213 2.14 -15.48 2.90
N TYR A 214 1.66 -15.33 1.66
CA TYR A 214 0.23 -15.45 1.34
C TYR A 214 -0.35 -16.80 1.78
N ASN A 215 0.32 -17.90 1.43
CA ASN A 215 -0.11 -19.25 1.80
C ASN A 215 -0.14 -19.46 3.32
N ALA A 216 0.77 -18.82 4.06
CA ALA A 216 0.81 -18.90 5.51
C ALA A 216 -0.21 -17.99 6.21
N ASN A 217 -0.80 -17.01 5.52
CA ASN A 217 -1.61 -15.94 6.13
C ASN A 217 -2.91 -15.65 5.35
N HIS A 218 -3.64 -16.68 4.90
CA HIS A 218 -4.85 -16.50 4.09
C HIS A 218 -5.90 -15.57 4.74
N GLY A 219 -6.02 -15.57 6.07
CA GLY A 219 -6.98 -14.74 6.81
C GLY A 219 -6.63 -13.24 6.87
N PHE A 220 -5.46 -12.84 6.38
CA PHE A 220 -5.05 -11.43 6.35
C PHE A 220 -5.70 -10.64 5.20
N PHE A 221 -6.09 -11.32 4.12
CA PHE A 221 -6.60 -10.67 2.91
C PHE A 221 -8.12 -10.66 2.91
N SER A 222 -8.71 -9.53 2.52
CA SER A 222 -10.16 -9.38 2.41
C SER A 222 -10.73 -10.11 1.19
N ILE A 223 -9.94 -10.24 0.11
CA ILE A 223 -10.23 -11.05 -1.07
C ILE A 223 -8.92 -11.41 -1.78
N THR A 224 -8.91 -12.56 -2.46
CA THR A 224 -7.86 -12.91 -3.44
C THR A 224 -8.43 -12.84 -4.85
N LEU A 225 -7.73 -12.16 -5.74
CA LEU A 225 -8.04 -12.07 -7.17
C LEU A 225 -7.02 -12.88 -7.96
N LEU A 226 -7.49 -13.80 -8.80
CA LEU A 226 -6.66 -14.51 -9.79
C LEU A 226 -6.66 -13.69 -11.09
N ASN A 227 -5.48 -13.26 -11.53
CA ASN A 227 -5.31 -12.46 -12.74
C ASN A 227 -4.70 -13.29 -13.89
N ASP A 228 -5.40 -14.36 -14.27
CA ASP A 228 -5.24 -15.08 -15.54
C ASP A 228 -5.91 -14.32 -16.69
N ASN A 229 -7.13 -13.82 -16.47
CA ASN A 229 -7.92 -13.08 -17.42
C ASN A 229 -8.37 -11.74 -16.81
N LEU A 230 -8.06 -10.63 -17.50
CA LEU A 230 -8.34 -9.30 -16.98
C LEU A 230 -9.84 -9.05 -16.80
N GLN A 231 -10.69 -9.57 -17.69
CA GLN A 231 -12.13 -9.33 -17.66
C GLN A 231 -12.80 -10.01 -16.47
N SER A 232 -12.51 -11.31 -16.24
CA SER A 232 -13.04 -12.02 -15.07
C SER A 232 -12.50 -11.43 -13.77
N CYS A 233 -11.20 -11.15 -13.72
CA CYS A 233 -10.55 -10.53 -12.54
C CYS A 233 -11.16 -9.15 -12.21
N MET A 234 -11.46 -8.34 -13.22
CA MET A 234 -12.14 -7.05 -13.04
C MET A 234 -13.60 -7.22 -12.61
N ALA A 235 -14.32 -8.25 -13.08
CA ALA A 235 -15.68 -8.53 -12.64
C ALA A 235 -15.72 -8.92 -11.15
N ASP A 236 -14.77 -9.75 -10.71
CA ASP A 236 -14.62 -10.12 -9.30
C ASP A 236 -14.27 -8.92 -8.42
N LEU A 237 -13.30 -8.10 -8.85
CA LEU A 237 -12.94 -6.85 -8.18
C LEU A 237 -14.15 -5.91 -8.10
N THR A 238 -14.89 -5.76 -9.19
CA THR A 238 -16.03 -4.85 -9.27
C THR A 238 -17.13 -5.27 -8.29
N THR A 239 -17.47 -6.57 -8.30
CA THR A 239 -18.45 -7.16 -7.39
C THR A 239 -18.07 -6.94 -5.93
N TYR A 240 -16.80 -7.18 -5.59
CA TYR A 240 -16.29 -6.96 -4.24
C TYR A 240 -16.39 -5.48 -3.82
N VAL A 241 -15.92 -4.56 -4.66
CA VAL A 241 -15.93 -3.12 -4.36
C VAL A 241 -17.37 -2.61 -4.19
N GLN A 242 -18.28 -2.99 -5.07
CA GLN A 242 -19.69 -2.61 -4.95
C GLN A 242 -20.31 -3.11 -3.65
N ARG A 243 -20.01 -4.36 -3.26
CA ARG A 243 -20.62 -4.99 -2.08
C ARG A 243 -20.01 -4.52 -0.76
N GLU A 244 -18.69 -4.37 -0.68
CA GLU A 244 -17.98 -4.17 0.59
C GLU A 244 -17.55 -2.73 0.84
N VAL A 245 -17.44 -1.92 -0.21
CA VAL A 245 -16.87 -0.57 -0.14
C VAL A 245 -17.89 0.49 -0.49
N LEU A 246 -18.63 0.32 -1.60
CA LEU A 246 -19.59 1.32 -2.08
C LEU A 246 -21.02 1.09 -1.58
N SER A 247 -21.32 -0.08 -1.02
CA SER A 247 -22.63 -0.33 -0.43
C SER A 247 -22.83 0.56 0.80
N THR A 248 -24.00 1.19 0.88
CA THR A 248 -24.37 1.89 2.11
C THR A 248 -24.64 0.86 3.19
N PRO A 249 -24.12 1.00 4.42
CA PRO A 249 -24.49 0.11 5.51
C PRO A 249 -26.01 0.12 5.65
N SER A 250 -26.66 -1.01 5.42
CA SER A 250 -28.08 -1.17 5.72
C SER A 250 -28.30 -0.75 7.17
N LYS A 251 -29.27 0.14 7.40
CA LYS A 251 -29.73 0.47 8.75
C LYS A 251 -30.08 -0.86 9.44
N MET A 252 -29.25 -1.29 10.40
CA MET A 252 -29.70 -2.20 11.46
C MET A 252 -30.38 -1.38 12.54
#